data_AF-A0A958AKV2-F1
#
_entry.id   AF-A0A958AKV2-F1
#
_cell.length_a   1.000
_cell.length_b   1.000
_cell.length_c   1.000
_cell.angle_alpha   90.00
_cell.angle_beta   90.00
_cell.angle_gamma   90.00
#
_symmetry.space_group_name_H-M   'P 1'
#
loop_
_entity.id
_entity.type
_entity.pdbx_description
1 polymer ?
#
loop_
_entity_poly.entity_id
_entity_poly.type
_entity_poly.pdbx_seq_one_letter_code
_entity_poly.pdbx_strand_id
1 'polypeptide(L)'
;MTPTPEIKFSSPHPKLGTPYNLAPVNYQGAKIYRAYFRTQGDKLTALLPTGIEPLEAGELFFYGADLPMQNSAGVYGDTQEAHRYLEFGLVVPSKVEKPNGSWIEGMYALVLYLDPFAYATPGRERWGWPKKDCVGNIQVDQNGASANLDVSRGGHKLIEVALQYSQPLKQNM
;
A
#
# COMPACT_ATOMS: atom_id res chain seq x y z
N MET A 1 38.05 26.12 -29.88
CA MET A 1 37.27 25.37 -28.87
C MET A 1 36.02 26.17 -28.59
N THR A 2 34.86 25.65 -28.97
CA THR A 2 33.57 26.31 -28.73
C THR A 2 33.15 25.99 -27.29
N PRO A 3 32.82 26.98 -26.45
CA PRO A 3 32.42 26.71 -25.07
C PRO A 3 31.10 25.93 -25.06
N THR A 4 31.08 24.81 -24.33
CA THR A 4 29.86 24.05 -24.06
C THR A 4 28.87 24.96 -23.31
N PRO A 5 27.62 25.13 -23.79
CA PRO A 5 26.65 25.94 -23.08
C PRO A 5 26.32 25.29 -21.73
N GLU A 6 26.50 26.07 -20.67
CA GLU A 6 26.11 25.69 -19.32
C GLU A 6 24.58 25.65 -19.25
N ILE A 7 23.98 24.46 -19.26
CA ILE A 7 22.53 24.29 -19.08
C ILE A 7 22.22 24.58 -17.61
N LYS A 8 21.74 25.80 -17.33
CA LYS A 8 21.22 26.16 -16.01
C LYS A 8 19.77 25.69 -15.90
N PHE A 9 19.52 24.70 -15.04
CA PHE A 9 18.18 24.38 -14.59
C PHE A 9 17.76 25.43 -13.55
N SER A 10 17.13 26.52 -13.99
CA SER A 10 16.28 27.31 -13.09
C SER A 10 14.87 26.75 -13.19
N SER A 11 14.44 25.97 -12.20
CA SER A 11 13.01 25.67 -12.03
C SER A 11 12.34 26.97 -11.59
N PRO A 12 11.48 27.59 -12.42
CA PRO A 12 10.77 28.81 -12.05
C PRO A 12 9.52 28.49 -11.23
N HIS A 13 9.41 27.28 -10.67
CA HIS A 13 8.29 26.98 -9.81
C HIS A 13 8.40 27.86 -8.57
N PRO A 14 7.44 28.77 -8.31
CA PRO A 14 7.32 29.35 -6.98
C PRO A 14 7.30 28.19 -5.99
N LYS A 15 7.84 28.38 -4.78
CA LYS A 15 7.73 27.42 -3.69
C LYS A 15 6.25 27.20 -3.33
N LEU A 16 5.52 26.52 -4.19
CA LEU A 16 4.27 25.86 -3.89
C LEU A 16 4.68 24.80 -2.88
N GLY A 17 4.03 24.79 -1.71
CA GLY A 17 4.37 23.90 -0.60
C GLY A 17 4.45 22.42 -1.03
N THR A 18 4.97 21.56 -0.16
CA THR A 18 4.99 20.12 -0.41
C THR A 18 3.59 19.63 -0.78
N PRO A 19 3.41 18.72 -1.76
CA PRO A 19 2.09 18.25 -2.20
C PRO A 19 1.35 17.41 -1.14
N TYR A 20 1.98 17.23 0.02
CA TYR A 20 1.47 16.56 1.20
C TYR A 20 2.11 17.13 2.47
N ASN A 21 1.40 17.05 3.59
CA ASN A 21 1.91 17.46 4.90
C ASN A 21 2.92 16.47 5.49
N LEU A 22 3.70 16.94 6.46
CA LEU A 22 4.66 16.12 7.22
C LEU A 22 3.95 15.09 8.13
N ALA A 23 4.67 14.02 8.46
CA ALA A 23 4.23 13.00 9.42
C ALA A 23 3.98 13.61 10.83
N PRO A 24 3.17 12.99 11.70
CA PRO A 24 2.55 11.66 11.60
C PRO A 24 1.21 11.64 10.86
N VAL A 25 0.87 10.47 10.31
CA VAL A 25 -0.46 10.17 9.75
C VAL A 25 -1.15 9.18 10.68
N ASN A 26 -2.37 9.51 11.12
CA ASN A 26 -3.13 8.69 12.06
C ASN A 26 -4.33 8.04 11.39
N TYR A 27 -4.40 6.71 11.47
CA TYR A 27 -5.52 5.90 11.02
C TYR A 27 -6.33 5.44 12.24
N GLN A 28 -7.62 5.77 12.31
CA GLN A 28 -8.50 5.30 13.38
C GLN A 28 -9.68 4.54 12.78
N GLY A 29 -9.95 3.34 13.32
CA GLY A 29 -11.00 2.47 12.79
C GLY A 29 -10.61 1.78 11.48
N ALA A 30 -9.31 1.73 11.15
CA ALA A 30 -8.80 0.97 10.02
C ALA A 30 -9.20 -0.51 10.11
N LYS A 31 -9.73 -1.04 9.01
CA LYS A 31 -10.08 -2.46 8.89
C LYS A 31 -9.09 -3.11 7.93
N ILE A 32 -8.48 -4.21 8.35
CA ILE A 32 -7.47 -4.92 7.57
C ILE A 32 -7.97 -6.34 7.30
N TYR A 33 -7.83 -6.75 6.05
CA TYR A 33 -8.23 -8.02 5.48
C TYR A 33 -6.97 -8.69 4.97
N ARG A 34 -6.73 -9.95 5.38
CA ARG A 34 -5.58 -10.72 4.92
C ARG A 34 -6.02 -12.11 4.49
N ALA A 35 -5.58 -12.52 3.30
CA ALA A 35 -5.72 -13.89 2.80
C ALA A 35 -4.32 -14.43 2.54
N TYR A 36 -3.90 -15.42 3.33
CA TYR A 36 -2.60 -16.07 3.18
C TYR A 36 -2.71 -17.20 2.16
N PHE A 37 -1.72 -17.32 1.29
CA PHE A 37 -1.66 -18.38 0.30
C PHE A 37 -0.20 -18.71 -0.04
N ARG A 38 0.00 -19.77 -0.82
CA ARG A 38 1.32 -20.20 -1.28
C ARG A 38 1.44 -20.11 -2.80
N THR A 39 2.66 -19.78 -3.24
CA THR A 39 3.09 -19.78 -4.65
C THR A 39 4.39 -20.56 -4.81
N GLN A 40 4.98 -20.53 -6.00
CA GLN A 40 6.28 -21.13 -6.29
C GLN A 40 7.40 -20.34 -5.58
N GLY A 41 8.11 -20.99 -4.66
CA GLY A 41 9.07 -20.32 -3.77
C GLY A 41 10.23 -19.65 -4.49
N ASP A 42 10.78 -20.30 -5.51
CA ASP A 42 11.83 -19.77 -6.38
C ASP A 42 11.38 -18.49 -7.11
N LYS A 43 10.16 -18.49 -7.65
CA LYS A 43 9.57 -17.30 -8.30
C LYS A 43 9.32 -16.17 -7.32
N LEU A 44 8.89 -16.48 -6.09
CA LEU A 44 8.68 -15.47 -5.06
C LEU A 44 10.01 -14.82 -4.66
N THR A 45 11.04 -15.62 -4.42
CA THR A 45 12.38 -15.13 -4.08
C THR A 45 12.94 -14.25 -5.20
N ALA A 46 12.71 -14.58 -6.47
CA ALA A 46 13.15 -13.77 -7.60
C ALA A 46 12.51 -12.37 -7.68
N LEU A 47 11.40 -12.14 -6.97
CA LEU A 47 10.73 -10.84 -6.90
C LEU A 47 11.26 -9.95 -5.75
N LEU A 48 12.03 -10.53 -4.82
CA LEU A 48 12.55 -9.80 -3.68
C LEU A 48 13.89 -9.14 -4.02
N PRO A 49 14.15 -7.92 -3.51
CA PRO A 49 15.47 -7.30 -3.61
C PRO A 49 16.56 -8.13 -2.94
N THR A 50 17.79 -7.98 -3.42
CA THR A 50 18.97 -8.56 -2.77
C THR A 50 19.02 -8.22 -1.28
N GLY A 51 19.25 -9.23 -0.43
CA GLY A 51 19.32 -9.08 1.03
C GLY A 51 17.99 -9.22 1.75
N ILE A 52 16.87 -9.39 1.03
CA ILE A 52 15.56 -9.72 1.60
C ILE A 52 15.23 -11.17 1.30
N GLU A 53 14.94 -11.96 2.33
CA GLU A 53 14.53 -13.35 2.21
C GLU A 53 13.07 -13.52 2.65
N PRO A 54 12.30 -14.43 2.05
CA PRO A 54 10.99 -14.80 2.60
C PRO A 54 11.19 -15.52 3.94
N LEU A 55 10.24 -15.37 4.87
CA LEU A 55 10.24 -16.15 6.12
C LEU A 55 9.98 -17.63 5.82
N GLU A 56 9.04 -17.89 4.92
CA GLU A 56 8.64 -19.22 4.49
C GLU A 56 8.61 -19.30 2.96
N ALA A 57 9.08 -20.42 2.42
CA ALA A 57 9.18 -20.58 0.97
C ALA A 57 7.81 -20.49 0.29
N GLY A 58 7.66 -19.50 -0.59
CA GLY A 58 6.44 -19.30 -1.37
C GLY A 58 5.26 -18.74 -0.58
N GLU A 59 5.42 -18.34 0.68
CA GLU A 59 4.35 -17.71 1.46
C GLU A 59 4.19 -16.23 1.10
N LEU A 60 2.95 -15.84 0.82
CA LEU A 60 2.55 -14.44 0.67
C LEU A 60 1.10 -14.27 1.10
N PHE A 61 0.68 -13.02 1.28
CA PHE A 61 -0.71 -12.72 1.53
C PHE A 61 -1.19 -11.57 0.66
N PHE A 62 -2.47 -11.66 0.32
CA PHE A 62 -3.22 -10.51 -0.12
C PHE A 62 -3.49 -9.62 1.10
N TYR A 63 -3.18 -8.33 0.95
CA TYR A 63 -3.53 -7.28 1.88
C TYR A 63 -4.67 -6.48 1.28
N GLY A 64 -5.76 -6.31 2.02
CA GLY A 64 -6.81 -5.35 1.72
C GLY A 64 -7.06 -4.51 2.96
N ALA A 65 -7.29 -3.21 2.79
CA ALA A 65 -7.51 -2.32 3.91
C ALA A 65 -8.48 -1.21 3.56
N ASP A 66 -9.36 -0.93 4.51
CA ASP A 66 -10.16 0.27 4.57
C ASP A 66 -9.52 1.20 5.60
N LEU A 67 -9.03 2.35 5.17
CA LEU A 67 -8.15 3.22 5.95
C LEU A 67 -8.77 4.61 6.16
N PRO A 68 -9.66 4.77 7.15
CA PRO A 68 -10.08 6.08 7.62
C PRO A 68 -8.93 6.81 8.30
N MET A 69 -8.76 8.08 7.94
CA MET A 69 -7.73 8.98 8.42
C MET A 69 -8.35 10.07 9.29
N GLN A 70 -7.82 10.27 10.49
CA GLN A 70 -8.16 11.43 11.29
C GLN A 70 -7.21 12.59 10.99
N ASN A 71 -7.76 13.79 10.87
CA ASN A 71 -7.01 15.03 10.63
C ASN A 71 -6.14 14.99 9.35
N SER A 72 -6.70 14.55 8.22
CA SER A 72 -6.06 14.73 6.91
C SER A 72 -6.23 16.14 6.34
N ALA A 73 -6.82 17.08 7.10
CA ALA A 73 -6.91 18.50 6.72
C ALA A 73 -5.52 19.01 6.32
N GLY A 74 -5.40 19.42 5.06
CA GLY A 74 -4.15 19.87 4.44
C GLY A 74 -3.15 18.78 4.03
N VAL A 75 -3.31 17.50 4.42
CA VAL A 75 -2.38 16.42 4.01
C VAL A 75 -2.62 16.02 2.55
N TYR A 76 -3.87 16.11 2.08
CA TYR A 76 -4.30 15.68 0.74
C TYR A 76 -5.26 16.68 0.06
N GLY A 77 -5.22 17.95 0.47
CA GLY A 77 -6.16 19.00 0.02
C GLY A 77 -7.41 19.11 0.90
N ASP A 78 -8.03 20.28 0.93
CA ASP A 78 -9.21 20.63 1.75
C ASP A 78 -10.54 20.03 1.23
N THR A 79 -10.48 18.96 0.45
CA THR A 79 -11.69 18.27 0.00
C THR A 79 -12.15 17.31 1.09
N GLN A 80 -13.36 17.50 1.61
CA GLN A 80 -14.01 16.63 2.62
C GLN A 80 -14.05 15.13 2.23
N GLU A 81 -13.77 14.79 0.98
CA GLU A 81 -13.66 13.41 0.46
C GLU A 81 -12.35 12.71 0.88
N ALA A 82 -11.31 13.45 1.30
CA ALA A 82 -9.96 12.93 1.53
C ALA A 82 -9.70 12.45 2.97
N HIS A 83 -10.68 11.83 3.63
CA HIS A 83 -10.52 11.23 4.97
C HIS A 83 -10.47 9.69 4.96
N ARG A 84 -10.48 9.04 3.80
CA ARG A 84 -10.53 7.58 3.71
C ARG A 84 -9.98 7.12 2.37
N TYR A 85 -9.24 6.02 2.37
CA TYR A 85 -8.89 5.32 1.14
C TYR A 85 -8.88 3.82 1.34
N LEU A 86 -8.99 3.11 0.21
CA LEU A 86 -8.81 1.69 0.15
C LEU A 86 -7.39 1.39 -0.32
N GLU A 87 -6.75 0.40 0.31
CA GLU A 87 -5.43 -0.07 -0.08
C GLU A 87 -5.47 -1.58 -0.24
N PHE A 88 -4.91 -2.06 -1.35
CA PHE A 88 -4.86 -3.48 -1.67
C PHE A 88 -3.46 -3.86 -2.11
N GLY A 89 -3.05 -5.12 -2.00
CA GLY A 89 -1.73 -5.50 -2.47
C GLY A 89 -1.33 -6.93 -2.18
N LEU A 90 -0.12 -7.24 -2.60
CA LEU A 90 0.55 -8.50 -2.32
C LEU A 90 1.76 -8.22 -1.44
N VAL A 91 1.84 -8.94 -0.33
CA VAL A 91 2.86 -8.75 0.70
C VAL A 91 3.48 -10.08 1.05
N VAL A 92 4.81 -10.08 1.19
CA VAL A 92 5.61 -11.24 1.54
C VAL A 92 6.08 -11.08 2.98
N PRO A 93 5.74 -11.99 3.90
CA PRO A 93 6.43 -12.10 5.18
C PRO A 93 7.91 -12.35 4.91
N SER A 94 8.78 -11.45 5.37
CA SER A 94 10.18 -11.44 4.98
C SER A 94 11.11 -11.14 6.15
N LYS A 95 12.39 -11.43 5.97
CA LYS A 95 13.46 -11.05 6.87
C LYS A 95 14.60 -10.38 6.11
N VAL A 96 15.31 -9.49 6.79
CA VAL A 96 16.52 -8.82 6.27
C VAL A 96 17.66 -9.03 7.25
N GLU A 97 18.85 -9.32 6.72
CA GLU A 97 20.05 -9.47 7.54
C GLU A 97 20.60 -8.09 7.93
N LYS A 98 20.88 -7.91 9.21
CA LYS A 98 21.57 -6.73 9.73
C LYS A 98 23.07 -6.84 9.47
N PRO A 99 23.81 -5.71 9.48
CA PRO A 99 25.27 -5.72 9.37
C PRO A 99 26.00 -6.57 10.43
N ASN A 100 25.36 -6.90 11.55
CA ASN A 100 25.92 -7.73 12.61
C ASN A 100 25.60 -9.24 12.46
N GLY A 101 25.03 -9.66 11.33
CA GLY A 101 24.66 -11.06 11.04
C GLY A 101 23.36 -11.54 11.72
N SER A 102 22.64 -10.67 12.42
CA SER A 102 21.32 -11.01 12.98
C SER A 102 20.19 -10.68 12.01
N TRP A 103 19.06 -11.38 12.11
CA TRP A 103 17.91 -11.14 11.24
C TRP A 103 16.89 -10.19 11.87
N ILE A 104 16.20 -9.41 11.04
CA ILE A 104 14.98 -8.68 11.41
C ILE A 104 13.84 -9.24 10.57
N GLU A 105 12.79 -9.71 11.21
CA GLU A 105 11.56 -10.13 10.55
C GLU A 105 10.62 -8.94 10.33
N GLY A 106 9.84 -9.01 9.26
CA GLY A 106 8.92 -7.97 8.85
C GLY A 106 8.17 -8.39 7.60
N MET A 107 7.91 -7.42 6.72
CA MET A 107 7.11 -7.62 5.52
C MET A 107 7.68 -6.81 4.38
N TYR A 108 7.64 -7.38 3.18
CA TYR A 108 7.96 -6.69 1.93
C TYR A 108 6.71 -6.60 1.05
N ALA A 109 6.25 -5.39 0.76
CA ALA A 109 5.15 -5.17 -0.18
C ALA A 109 5.68 -5.28 -1.61
N LEU A 110 5.15 -6.21 -2.41
CA LEU A 110 5.49 -6.34 -3.83
C LEU A 110 4.81 -5.26 -4.66
N VAL A 111 3.54 -5.00 -4.35
CA VAL A 111 2.70 -4.01 -5.01
C VAL A 111 1.59 -3.57 -4.07
N LEU A 112 1.25 -2.29 -4.12
CA LEU A 112 0.06 -1.73 -3.48
C LEU A 112 -0.78 -1.00 -4.53
N TYR A 113 -2.11 -1.12 -4.42
CA TYR A 113 -3.12 -0.48 -5.25
C TYR A 113 -3.99 0.39 -4.36
N LEU A 114 -4.20 1.64 -4.74
CA LEU A 114 -4.92 2.62 -3.93
C LEU A 114 -6.09 3.23 -4.67
N ASP A 115 -7.18 3.40 -3.92
CA ASP A 115 -8.39 4.08 -4.35
C ASP A 115 -8.89 5.02 -3.22
N PRO A 116 -8.76 6.36 -3.36
CA PRO A 116 -8.25 7.08 -4.52
C PRO A 116 -6.70 7.11 -4.59
N PHE A 117 -6.17 7.35 -5.80
CA PHE A 117 -4.71 7.37 -6.03
C PHE A 117 -3.95 8.54 -5.38
N ALA A 118 -4.64 9.60 -4.93
CA ALA A 118 -4.01 10.78 -4.31
C ALA A 118 -3.11 10.42 -3.10
N TYR A 119 -3.42 9.33 -2.40
CA TYR A 119 -2.65 8.81 -1.26
C TYR A 119 -1.36 8.08 -1.65
N ALA A 120 -1.12 7.87 -2.95
CA ALA A 120 0.08 7.20 -3.43
C ALA A 120 1.34 8.06 -3.31
N THR A 121 1.23 9.36 -3.60
CA THR A 121 2.38 10.27 -3.69
C THR A 121 3.25 10.30 -2.43
N PRO A 122 2.74 10.65 -1.23
CA PRO A 122 3.56 10.62 -0.02
C PRO A 122 4.08 9.21 0.30
N GLY A 123 3.26 8.18 0.07
CA GLY A 123 3.64 6.79 0.25
C GLY A 123 4.92 6.43 -0.54
N ARG A 124 4.93 6.80 -1.82
CA ARG A 124 6.03 6.53 -2.75
C ARG A 124 7.26 7.38 -2.42
N GLU A 125 7.08 8.69 -2.26
CA GLU A 125 8.19 9.63 -2.16
C GLU A 125 8.88 9.63 -0.80
N ARG A 126 8.15 9.37 0.29
CA ARG A 126 8.74 9.38 1.64
C ARG A 126 9.26 8.02 2.08
N TRP A 127 8.53 6.94 1.77
CA TRP A 127 8.83 5.61 2.29
C TRP A 127 9.13 4.57 1.20
N GLY A 128 9.01 4.92 -0.09
CA GLY A 128 9.27 3.98 -1.18
C GLY A 128 8.19 2.93 -1.39
N TRP A 129 6.96 3.14 -0.89
CA TRP A 129 5.87 2.17 -1.08
C TRP A 129 5.54 1.98 -2.57
N PRO A 130 5.37 0.73 -3.08
CA PRO A 130 5.15 0.45 -4.50
C PRO A 130 3.67 0.66 -4.92
N LYS A 131 3.17 1.88 -4.71
CA LYS A 131 1.75 2.25 -4.88
C LYS A 131 1.40 2.52 -6.34
N LYS A 132 0.24 2.02 -6.78
CA LYS A 132 -0.38 2.18 -8.10
C LYS A 132 -1.86 2.56 -7.96
N ASP A 133 -2.43 3.10 -9.02
CA ASP A 133 -3.85 3.41 -9.14
C ASP A 133 -4.71 2.13 -9.30
N CYS A 134 -5.93 2.15 -8.77
CA CYS A 134 -6.96 1.14 -9.05
C CYS A 134 -8.37 1.70 -8.88
N VAL A 135 -9.35 0.88 -9.27
CA VAL A 135 -10.72 0.92 -8.74
C VAL A 135 -10.85 -0.27 -7.80
N GLY A 136 -11.11 -0.02 -6.53
CA GLY A 136 -11.15 -1.05 -5.51
C GLY A 136 -12.46 -1.08 -4.75
N ASN A 137 -12.89 -2.26 -4.33
CA ASN A 137 -14.10 -2.41 -3.53
C ASN A 137 -13.86 -3.32 -2.34
N ILE A 138 -14.54 -3.01 -1.23
CA ILE A 138 -14.68 -3.88 -0.06
C ILE A 138 -16.17 -3.93 0.28
N GLN A 139 -16.77 -5.10 0.13
CA GLN A 139 -18.16 -5.36 0.48
C GLN A 139 -18.19 -6.34 1.63
N VAL A 140 -18.62 -5.88 2.81
CA VAL A 140 -18.88 -6.73 3.97
C VAL A 140 -20.36 -7.04 3.99
N ASP A 141 -20.73 -8.30 4.22
CA ASP A 141 -22.14 -8.67 4.33
C ASP A 141 -22.82 -8.03 5.55
N GLN A 142 -24.15 -8.03 5.56
CA GLN A 142 -24.95 -7.30 6.56
C GLN A 142 -24.70 -7.79 8.00
N ASN A 143 -24.35 -9.06 8.17
CA ASN A 143 -24.08 -9.64 9.47
C ASN A 143 -22.58 -9.64 9.82
N GLY A 144 -21.70 -9.20 8.94
CA GLY A 144 -20.24 -9.21 9.14
C GLY A 144 -19.60 -10.60 9.06
N ALA A 145 -20.31 -11.62 8.58
CA ALA A 145 -19.82 -12.99 8.46
C ALA A 145 -18.91 -13.20 7.24
N SER A 146 -18.93 -12.30 6.26
CA SER A 146 -18.11 -12.41 5.05
C SER A 146 -17.70 -11.05 4.50
N ALA A 147 -16.60 -11.04 3.74
CA ALA A 147 -16.16 -9.88 2.98
C ALA A 147 -15.70 -10.30 1.59
N ASN A 148 -16.14 -9.56 0.58
CA ASN A 148 -15.65 -9.65 -0.79
C ASN A 148 -14.82 -8.41 -1.09
N LEU A 149 -13.62 -8.63 -1.63
CA LEU A 149 -12.69 -7.59 -2.00
C LEU A 149 -12.30 -7.79 -3.46
N ASP A 150 -12.33 -6.73 -4.25
CA ASP A 150 -11.85 -6.77 -5.63
C ASP A 150 -11.02 -5.54 -5.98
N VAL A 151 -10.08 -5.75 -6.90
CA VAL A 151 -9.19 -4.73 -7.43
C VAL A 151 -9.23 -4.79 -8.95
N SER A 152 -9.59 -3.68 -9.57
CA SER A 152 -9.58 -3.51 -11.02
C SER A 152 -8.64 -2.38 -11.44
N ARG A 153 -7.97 -2.53 -12.58
CA ARG A 153 -7.10 -1.50 -13.15
C ARG A 153 -7.18 -1.52 -14.66
N GLY A 154 -7.37 -0.36 -15.28
CA GLY A 154 -7.52 -0.25 -16.73
C GLY A 154 -8.69 -1.07 -17.30
N GLY A 155 -9.78 -1.22 -16.54
CA GLY A 155 -10.95 -2.02 -16.95
C GLY A 155 -10.80 -3.53 -16.75
N HIS A 156 -9.68 -4.01 -16.20
CA HIS A 156 -9.46 -5.43 -15.94
C HIS A 156 -9.46 -5.74 -14.45
N LYS A 157 -10.20 -6.76 -14.03
CA LYS A 157 -10.14 -7.33 -12.68
C LYS A 157 -8.80 -8.04 -12.50
N LEU A 158 -8.02 -7.60 -11.51
CA LEU A 158 -6.70 -8.15 -11.20
C LEU A 158 -6.76 -9.12 -10.01
N ILE A 159 -7.56 -8.78 -9.00
CA ILE A 159 -7.65 -9.53 -7.74
C ILE A 159 -9.11 -9.64 -7.35
N GLU A 160 -9.49 -10.82 -6.87
CA GLU A 160 -10.76 -11.10 -6.21
C GLU A 160 -10.49 -11.98 -5.01
N VAL A 161 -11.00 -11.59 -3.84
CA VAL A 161 -10.84 -12.32 -2.59
C VAL A 161 -12.18 -12.36 -1.88
N ALA A 162 -12.65 -13.58 -1.60
CA ALA A 162 -13.79 -13.82 -0.73
C ALA A 162 -13.28 -14.37 0.61
N LEU A 163 -13.68 -13.72 1.70
CA LEU A 163 -13.36 -14.11 3.07
C LEU A 163 -14.63 -14.53 3.78
N GLN A 164 -14.56 -15.65 4.49
CA GLN A 164 -15.61 -16.07 5.42
C GLN A 164 -15.00 -16.11 6.83
N TYR A 165 -15.65 -15.44 7.76
CA TYR A 165 -15.17 -15.33 9.13
C TYR A 165 -15.80 -16.42 10.00
N SER A 166 -14.98 -17.05 10.85
CA SER A 166 -15.46 -17.98 11.87
C SER A 166 -16.28 -17.28 12.96
N GLN A 167 -16.10 -15.97 13.13
CA GLN A 167 -16.91 -15.11 13.97
C GLN A 167 -17.20 -13.81 13.21
N PRO A 168 -18.44 -13.29 13.25
CA PRO A 168 -18.77 -12.08 12.52
C PRO A 168 -17.95 -10.86 12.99
N LEU A 169 -17.57 -10.00 12.05
CA LEU A 169 -16.93 -8.72 12.35
C LEU A 169 -17.86 -7.89 13.24
N LYS A 170 -17.36 -7.47 14.40
CA LYS A 170 -18.09 -6.53 15.26
C LYS A 170 -18.34 -5.24 14.48
N GLN A 171 -19.61 -4.91 14.26
CA GLN A 171 -19.97 -3.58 13.80
C GLN A 171 -19.77 -2.63 14.99
N ASN A 172 -18.79 -1.76 14.90
CA ASN A 172 -18.71 -0.62 15.82
C ASN A 172 -19.88 0.29 15.45
N MET A 173 -20.94 0.28 16.27
CA MET A 173 -22.00 1.29 16.27
C MET A 173 -21.42 2.63 16.74
#